data_AF-A0A1X0J1W0-F1
#
_entry.id   AF-A0A1X0J1W0-F1
#
_cell.length_a   1.000
_cell.length_b   1.000
_cell.length_c   1.000
_cell.angle_alpha   90.00
_cell.angle_beta   90.00
_cell.angle_gamma   90.00
#
_symmetry.space_group_name_H-M   'P 1'
#
loop_
_entity.id
_entity.type
_entity.pdbx_description
1 polymer ?
#
loop_
_entity_poly.entity_id
_entity_poly.type
_entity_poly.pdbx_seq_one_letter_code
_entity_poly.pdbx_strand_id
1 'polypeptide(L)'
;MNPEPEARKWVAECQDCPTTKDEDYGHEVKATWEFPACRDGLKQAERFAVRHRALRGHNVHLMNRVTMTFNLYDNPGLQYLLGLGDAGDNIGLRR
;
A
#
# COMPACT_ATOMS: atom_id res chain seq x y z
N MET A 1 -9.67 9.03 20.24
CA MET A 1 -10.57 8.56 19.16
C MET A 1 -10.07 7.19 18.75
N ASN A 2 -10.89 6.16 18.92
CA ASN A 2 -10.56 4.83 18.40
C ASN A 2 -10.69 4.92 16.87
N PRO A 3 -9.66 4.61 16.06
CA PRO A 3 -9.82 4.63 14.61
C PRO A 3 -10.95 3.67 14.25
N GLU A 4 -11.94 4.14 13.50
CA GLU A 4 -12.91 3.24 12.88
C GLU A 4 -12.11 2.17 12.12
N PRO A 5 -12.43 0.88 12.29
CA PRO A 5 -11.71 -0.15 11.57
C PRO A 5 -11.87 0.13 10.09
N GLU A 6 -10.80 0.57 9.43
CA GLU A 6 -10.80 0.78 7.99
C GLU A 6 -11.31 -0.51 7.36
N ALA A 7 -12.45 -0.40 6.67
CA ALA A 7 -13.11 -1.56 6.11
C ALA A 7 -12.12 -2.30 5.22
N ARG A 8 -12.01 -3.62 5.43
CA ARG A 8 -11.29 -4.51 4.50
C ARG A 8 -11.65 -4.12 3.07
N LYS A 9 -10.70 -4.25 2.14
CA LYS A 9 -10.94 -4.06 0.70
C LYS A 9 -10.34 -5.19 -0.10
N TRP A 10 -10.93 -5.49 -1.24
CA TRP A 10 -10.26 -6.29 -2.25
C TRP A 10 -9.41 -5.37 -3.10
N VAL A 11 -8.16 -5.76 -3.37
CA VAL A 11 -7.25 -4.97 -4.19
C VAL A 11 -6.71 -5.85 -5.31
N ALA A 12 -6.80 -5.33 -6.53
CA ALA A 12 -6.09 -5.88 -7.68
C ALA A 12 -4.79 -5.09 -7.87
N GLU A 13 -3.65 -5.76 -7.79
CA GLU A 13 -2.33 -5.17 -8.01
C GLU A 13 -1.70 -5.77 -9.26
N CYS A 14 -1.43 -4.92 -10.25
CA CYS A 14 -0.77 -5.37 -11.47
C CYS A 14 0.75 -5.36 -11.29
N GLN A 15 1.39 -6.50 -11.56
CA GLN A 15 2.82 -6.68 -11.35
C GLN A 15 3.66 -6.07 -12.47
N ASP A 16 3.08 -6.00 -13.68
CA ASP A 16 3.77 -5.60 -14.92
C ASP A 16 3.36 -4.22 -15.44
N CYS A 17 2.39 -3.56 -14.80
CA CYS A 17 2.07 -2.16 -15.10
C CYS A 17 3.25 -1.26 -14.69
N PRO A 18 3.47 -0.14 -15.43
CA PRO A 18 4.48 0.84 -15.05
C PRO A 18 4.22 1.33 -13.62
N THR A 19 5.28 1.33 -12.81
CA THR A 19 5.26 1.84 -11.44
C THR A 19 5.30 3.37 -11.46
N THR A 20 4.60 3.98 -10.52
CA THR A 20 4.78 5.39 -10.19
C THR A 20 5.70 5.50 -8.99
N LYS A 21 6.22 6.70 -8.72
CA LYS A 21 7.04 6.95 -7.54
C LYS A 21 6.17 7.61 -6.47
N ASP A 22 6.28 7.12 -5.25
CA ASP A 22 5.69 7.78 -4.09
C ASP A 22 6.43 9.10 -3.83
N GLU A 23 5.71 10.22 -3.78
CA GLU A 23 6.32 11.54 -3.65
C GLU A 23 6.82 11.81 -2.21
N ASP A 24 6.22 11.17 -1.22
CA ASP A 24 6.52 11.40 0.20
C ASP A 24 7.67 10.51 0.69
N TYR A 25 7.73 9.27 0.23
CA TYR A 25 8.64 8.24 0.73
C TYR A 25 9.55 7.64 -0.35
N GLY A 26 9.44 8.08 -1.60
CA GLY A 26 10.39 7.80 -2.68
C GLY A 26 10.42 6.35 -3.20
N HIS A 27 9.54 5.47 -2.71
CA HIS A 27 9.47 4.07 -3.10
C HIS A 27 8.64 3.87 -4.39
N GLU A 28 8.83 2.73 -5.06
CA GLU A 28 8.03 2.38 -6.23
C GLU A 28 6.64 1.90 -5.82
N VAL A 29 5.61 2.51 -6.41
CA VAL A 29 4.20 2.18 -6.19
C VAL A 29 3.67 1.43 -7.41
N LYS A 30 3.21 0.20 -7.16
CA LYS A 30 2.56 -0.63 -8.19
C LYS A 30 1.16 -0.09 -8.48
N ALA A 31 0.71 -0.28 -9.72
CA ALA A 31 -0.65 0.08 -10.11
C ALA A 31 -1.65 -0.82 -9.39
N THR A 32 -2.50 -0.21 -8.56
CA THR A 32 -3.49 -0.89 -7.73
C THR A 32 -4.89 -0.34 -7.98
N TRP A 33 -5.90 -1.22 -7.89
CA TRP A 33 -7.32 -0.86 -7.97
C TRP A 33 -8.06 -1.49 -6.80
N GLU A 34 -8.85 -0.67 -6.10
CA GLU A 34 -9.59 -1.09 -4.91
C GLU A 34 -11.05 -1.42 -5.23
N PHE A 35 -11.56 -2.44 -4.55
CA PHE A 35 -12.93 -2.91 -4.65
C PHE A 35 -13.51 -3.13 -3.24
N PRO A 36 -14.84 -3.01 -3.06
CA PRO A 36 -15.47 -3.20 -1.75
C PRO A 36 -15.18 -4.59 -1.17
N ALA A 37 -14.97 -4.76 0.14
CA ALA A 37 -14.87 -6.10 0.75
C ALA A 37 -16.23 -6.78 0.95
N CYS A 38 -16.96 -6.93 -0.14
CA CYS A 38 -18.09 -7.83 -0.23
C CYS A 38 -17.83 -8.90 -1.28
N ARG A 39 -18.69 -9.93 -1.33
CA ARG A 39 -18.57 -11.02 -2.31
C ARG A 39 -18.67 -10.51 -3.75
N ASP A 40 -19.46 -9.47 -3.99
CA ASP A 40 -19.56 -8.86 -5.31
C ASP A 40 -18.31 -8.03 -5.67
N GLY A 41 -17.66 -7.41 -4.68
CA GLY A 41 -16.37 -6.76 -4.89
C GLY A 41 -15.27 -7.76 -5.28
N LEU A 42 -15.27 -8.96 -4.71
CA LEU A 42 -14.37 -10.03 -5.15
C LEU A 42 -14.60 -10.40 -6.63
N LYS A 43 -15.85 -10.61 -7.03
CA LYS A 43 -16.19 -10.90 -8.44
C LYS A 43 -15.79 -9.77 -9.38
N GLN A 44 -15.93 -8.52 -8.96
CA GLN A 44 -15.49 -7.35 -9.74
C GLN A 44 -13.96 -7.34 -9.90
N ALA A 45 -13.23 -7.61 -8.82
CA ALA A 45 -11.78 -7.68 -8.84
C ALA A 45 -11.27 -8.85 -9.72
N GLU A 46 -11.90 -10.02 -9.64
CA GLU A 46 -11.61 -11.17 -10.52
C GLU A 46 -11.86 -10.85 -12.00
N ARG A 47 -13.02 -10.24 -12.31
CA ARG A 47 -13.33 -9.81 -13.69
C ARG A 47 -12.34 -8.78 -14.19
N PHE A 48 -11.92 -7.85 -13.34
CA PHE A 48 -10.88 -6.89 -13.67
C PHE A 48 -9.56 -7.61 -14.00
N ALA A 49 -9.10 -8.52 -13.15
CA ALA A 49 -7.86 -9.26 -13.35
C ALA A 49 -7.88 -10.06 -14.67
N VAL A 50 -8.97 -10.78 -14.96
CA VAL A 50 -9.15 -11.53 -16.22
C VAL A 50 -9.12 -10.59 -17.42
N ARG A 51 -9.88 -9.50 -17.37
CA ARG A 51 -9.94 -8.52 -18.47
C ARG A 51 -8.58 -7.83 -18.69
N HIS A 52 -7.90 -7.46 -17.62
CA HIS A 52 -6.62 -6.78 -17.68
C HIS A 52 -5.54 -7.70 -18.28
N ARG A 53 -5.51 -8.97 -17.85
CA ARG A 53 -4.65 -10.00 -18.45
C ARG A 53 -4.97 -10.21 -19.93
N ALA A 54 -6.24 -10.27 -20.31
CA ALA A 54 -6.63 -10.45 -21.71
C ALA A 54 -6.24 -9.27 -22.61
N LEU A 55 -6.33 -8.04 -22.09
CA LEU A 55 -6.05 -6.82 -22.88
C LEU A 55 -4.57 -6.42 -22.90
N ARG A 56 -3.82 -6.72 -21.84
CA ARG A 56 -2.45 -6.26 -21.66
C ARG A 56 -1.42 -7.38 -21.60
N GLY A 57 -1.86 -8.62 -21.36
CA GLY A 57 -0.96 -9.75 -21.09
C GLY A 57 -0.31 -9.69 -19.70
N HIS A 58 -0.66 -8.71 -18.86
CA HIS A 58 -0.04 -8.51 -17.56
C HIS A 58 -0.62 -9.46 -16.50
N ASN A 59 0.20 -9.76 -15.50
CA ASN A 59 -0.18 -10.51 -14.31
C ASN A 59 -0.76 -9.58 -13.24
N VAL A 60 -1.89 -9.98 -12.67
CA VAL A 60 -2.63 -9.23 -11.66
C VAL A 60 -2.81 -10.12 -10.44
N HIS A 61 -2.32 -9.66 -9.30
CA HIS A 61 -2.52 -10.29 -8.00
C HIS A 61 -3.76 -9.73 -7.32
N LEU A 62 -4.58 -10.62 -6.77
CA LEU A 62 -5.74 -10.27 -5.97
C LEU A 62 -5.42 -10.49 -4.49
N MET A 63 -5.63 -9.47 -3.68
CA MET A 63 -5.34 -9.50 -2.24
C MET A 63 -6.45 -8.84 -1.44
N ASN A 64 -6.60 -9.25 -0.18
CA ASN A 64 -7.44 -8.55 0.79
C ASN A 64 -6.54 -7.59 1.58
N ARG A 65 -6.81 -6.29 1.50
CA ARG A 65 -6.00 -5.25 2.16
C ARG A 65 -6.77 -4.69 3.34
N VAL A 66 -6.07 -4.57 4.46
CA VAL A 66 -6.47 -3.79 5.63
C VAL A 66 -5.40 -2.72 5.81
N THR A 67 -5.80 -1.46 5.77
CA THR A 67 -4.92 -0.34 6.13
C THR A 67 -5.11 -0.06 7.62
N MET A 68 -4.02 0.24 8.31
CA MET A 68 -4.05 0.63 9.71
C MET A 68 -3.11 1.83 9.88
N THR A 69 -3.67 2.95 10.30
CA THR A 69 -2.90 4.16 10.59
C THR A 69 -2.68 4.26 12.11
N PHE A 70 -1.42 4.37 12.53
CA PHE A 70 -1.05 4.53 13.94
C PHE A 70 -0.27 5.83 14.14
N ASN A 71 -0.59 6.57 15.21
CA ASN A 71 0.25 7.67 15.68
C ASN A 71 1.38 7.09 16.53
N LEU A 72 2.62 7.21 16.05
CA LEU A 72 3.80 6.68 16.74
C LEU A 72 4.09 7.43 18.05
N TYR A 73 3.78 8.72 18.14
CA TYR A 73 4.08 9.56 19.30
C TYR A 73 3.10 9.38 20.47
N ASP A 74 1.87 8.94 20.20
CA ASP A 74 0.82 8.75 21.22
C ASP A 74 0.67 7.28 21.68
N ASN A 75 1.47 6.37 21.13
CA ASN A 75 1.41 4.94 21.45
C ASN A 75 2.67 4.48 22.22
N PRO A 76 2.63 4.38 23.56
CA PRO A 76 3.78 3.95 24.35
C PRO A 76 4.25 2.53 23.99
N GLY A 77 3.36 1.70 23.42
CA GLY A 77 3.69 0.36 22.93
C GLY A 77 4.49 0.33 21.62
N LEU A 78 4.59 1.43 20.87
CA LEU A 78 5.33 1.52 19.60
C LEU A 78 6.59 2.38 19.71
N GLN A 79 6.93 2.82 20.92
CA GLN A 79 8.05 3.72 21.20
C GLN A 79 9.42 3.09 20.81
N TYR A 80 9.50 1.76 20.74
CA TYR A 80 10.70 1.05 20.28
C TYR A 80 10.95 1.14 18.76
N LEU A 81 9.93 1.42 17.95
CA LEU A 81 10.10 1.71 16.50
C LEU A 81 10.67 3.10 16.26
N LEU A 82 10.61 3.98 17.27
CA LEU A 82 11.19 5.32 17.27
C LEU A 82 12.64 5.34 17.82
N GLY A 83 13.21 4.17 18.11
CA GLY A 83 14.55 4.03 18.67
C GLY A 83 15.66 4.48 17.73
N LEU A 84 16.14 5.71 17.94
CA LEU A 84 17.53 6.19 17.87
C LEU A 84 18.45 5.51 16.82
N GLY A 85 18.55 6.15 15.65
CA GLY A 85 19.79 6.24 14.86
C GLY A 85 20.09 5.11 13.89
N ASP A 86 19.69 5.26 12.62
CA ASP A 86 20.59 5.05 11.45
C ASP A 86 19.98 5.60 10.14
N ALA A 87 19.31 6.76 10.19
CA ALA A 87 18.90 7.46 8.97
C ALA A 87 19.93 8.53 8.62
N GLY A 88 21.08 8.07 8.10
CA GLY A 88 21.93 8.86 7.20
C GLY A 88 22.64 10.09 7.81
N ASP A 89 23.66 9.84 8.62
CA ASP A 89 24.71 10.84 8.91
C ASP A 89 25.59 11.04 7.66
N ASN A 90 25.05 11.69 6.61
CA ASN A 90 25.78 12.09 5.41
C ASN A 90 25.11 13.27 4.69
N ILE A 91 25.11 14.46 5.30
CA ILE A 91 25.09 15.72 4.52
C ILE A 91 25.96 16.74 5.25
N GLY A 92 27.21 16.82 4.79
CA GLY A 92 28.17 17.81 5.24
C GLY A 92 27.69 19.23 4.93
N LEU A 93 27.50 20.03 5.98
CA LEU A 93 27.49 21.48 5.89
C LEU A 93 28.89 21.98 6.25
N ARG A 94 29.64 22.30 5.17
CA ARG A 94 30.86 23.08 5.19
C ARG A 94 30.64 24.37 6.00
N ARG A 95 31.61 24.70 6.86
CA ARG A 95 31.97 26.08 7.18
C ARG A 95 33.28 26.42 6.50
#